data_AF-A0AAN7P6X3-F1
#
_entry.id   AF-A0AAN7P6X3-F1
#
_cell.length_a   1.000
_cell.length_b   1.000
_cell.length_c   1.000
_cell.angle_alpha   90.00
_cell.angle_beta   90.00
_cell.angle_gamma   90.00
#
_symmetry.space_group_name_H-M   'P 1'
#
loop_
_entity.id
_entity.type
_entity.pdbx_description
1 polymer ?
#
loop_
_entity_poly.entity_id
_entity_poly.type
_entity_poly.pdbx_seq_one_letter_code
_entity_poly.pdbx_strand_id
1 'polypeptide(L)'
;MSTGQTNYQILKLYIDTIPFYGRDQNTAEIFISACDHFFKTLDINDPNLKSYLLRVIIGKLTDRAQILIGSRGETTDWPTTKQALRLTFGDQRNLECLEQDLISLFPNRNGPPLEFGKRIQIIFP
;
A
#
# COMPACT_ATOMS: atom_id res chain seq x y z
N MET A 1 -36.31 17.54 1.23
CA MET A 1 -35.48 16.33 1.03
C MET A 1 -34.58 16.59 -0.16
N SER A 2 -33.37 17.11 0.07
CA SER A 2 -32.40 17.38 -1.00
C SER A 2 -31.65 16.08 -1.27
N THR A 3 -31.95 15.41 -2.37
CA THR A 3 -31.10 14.36 -2.92
C THR A 3 -29.74 14.99 -3.19
N GLY A 4 -28.76 14.68 -2.35
CA GLY A 4 -27.36 15.06 -2.58
C GLY A 4 -26.93 14.44 -3.89
N GLN A 5 -26.95 15.23 -4.96
CA GLN A 5 -26.43 14.81 -6.25
C GLN A 5 -24.94 14.58 -6.07
N THR A 6 -24.52 13.32 -6.01
CA THR A 6 -23.11 12.95 -6.12
C THR A 6 -22.57 13.62 -7.37
N ASN A 7 -21.72 14.63 -7.21
CA ASN A 7 -21.18 15.38 -8.34
C ASN A 7 -20.16 14.49 -9.06
N TYR A 8 -20.64 13.77 -10.08
CA TYR A 8 -19.85 12.82 -10.86
C TYR A 8 -18.62 13.46 -11.53
N GLN A 9 -18.65 14.78 -11.81
CA GLN A 9 -17.50 15.49 -12.36
C GLN A 9 -16.38 15.61 -11.32
N ILE A 10 -16.73 15.96 -10.09
CA ILE A 10 -15.78 16.03 -8.97
C ILE A 10 -15.22 14.64 -8.65
N LEU A 11 -16.09 13.62 -8.65
CA LEU A 11 -15.68 12.23 -8.45
C LEU A 11 -14.65 11.78 -9.50
N LYS A 12 -14.87 12.13 -10.77
CA LYS A 12 -13.96 11.82 -11.86
C LYS A 12 -12.61 12.52 -11.70
N LEU A 13 -12.59 13.80 -11.32
CA LEU A 13 -11.36 14.52 -11.04
C LEU A 13 -10.53 13.84 -9.94
N TYR A 14 -11.18 13.39 -8.86
CA TYR A 14 -10.49 12.67 -7.80
C TYR A 14 -9.98 11.29 -8.25
N ILE A 15 -10.73 10.57 -9.09
CA ILE A 15 -10.25 9.29 -9.67
C ILE A 15 -9.02 9.51 -10.56
N ASP A 16 -8.99 10.61 -11.29
CA ASP A 16 -7.88 10.95 -12.18
C ASP A 16 -6.60 11.31 -11.41
N THR A 17 -6.71 11.73 -10.15
CA THR A 17 -5.54 11.92 -9.27
C THR A 17 -4.89 10.61 -8.80
N ILE A 18 -5.58 9.48 -8.91
CA ILE A 18 -5.01 8.18 -8.52
C ILE A 18 -4.10 7.69 -9.65
N PRO A 19 -2.79 7.50 -9.37
CA PRO A 19 -1.84 7.03 -10.38
C PRO A 19 -2.10 5.56 -10.72
N PHE A 20 -1.64 5.13 -11.90
CA PHE A 20 -1.57 3.71 -12.22
C PHE A 20 -0.43 3.07 -11.43
N TYR A 21 -0.64 1.84 -10.94
CA TYR A 21 0.35 1.13 -10.12
C TYR A 21 0.57 -0.30 -10.60
N GLY A 22 1.84 -0.67 -10.82
CA GLY A 22 2.18 -1.93 -11.46
C GLY A 22 3.11 -2.87 -10.70
N ARG A 23 4.24 -2.35 -10.16
CA ARG A 23 5.38 -3.25 -9.85
C ARG A 23 6.33 -2.84 -8.72
N ASP A 24 6.49 -1.57 -8.37
CA ASP A 24 7.60 -1.16 -7.50
C ASP A 24 7.19 -0.98 -6.03
N GLN A 25 8.07 -1.41 -5.11
CA GLN A 25 7.84 -1.33 -3.66
C GLN A 25 7.88 0.11 -3.14
N ASN A 26 8.57 1.01 -3.84
CA ASN A 26 8.77 2.40 -3.40
C ASN A 26 7.56 3.29 -3.68
N THR A 27 6.73 2.95 -4.67
CA THR A 27 5.52 3.69 -5.04
C THR A 27 4.23 3.02 -4.55
N ALA A 28 4.31 1.82 -3.96
CA ALA A 28 3.15 1.14 -3.39
C ALA A 28 2.45 2.00 -2.32
N GLU A 29 3.21 2.59 -1.39
CA GLU A 29 2.66 3.48 -0.36
C GLU A 29 2.15 4.81 -0.94
N ILE A 30 2.71 5.29 -2.06
CA ILE A 30 2.20 6.49 -2.76
C ILE A 30 0.80 6.19 -3.32
N PHE A 31 0.64 5.04 -3.99
CA PHE A 31 -0.65 4.60 -4.51
C PHE A 31 -1.67 4.39 -3.38
N ILE A 32 -1.27 3.70 -2.30
CA ILE A 32 -2.12 3.46 -1.12
C ILE A 32 -2.56 4.79 -0.49
N SER A 33 -1.64 5.74 -0.32
CA SER A 33 -1.93 7.05 0.25
C SER A 33 -2.92 7.86 -0.61
N ALA A 34 -2.77 7.82 -1.93
CA ALA A 34 -3.69 8.46 -2.86
C ALA A 34 -5.11 7.87 -2.75
N CYS A 35 -5.22 6.54 -2.66
CA CYS A 35 -6.49 5.84 -2.47
C CYS A 35 -7.12 6.10 -1.10
N ASP A 36 -6.33 6.16 -0.02
CA ASP A 36 -6.82 6.54 1.32
C ASP A 36 -7.39 7.96 1.33
N HIS A 37 -6.68 8.91 0.71
CA HIS A 37 -7.15 10.28 0.57
C HIS A 37 -8.47 10.30 -0.21
N PHE A 38 -8.53 9.58 -1.33
CA PHE A 38 -9.73 9.45 -2.16
C PHE A 38 -10.96 8.97 -1.36
N PHE A 39 -10.84 7.88 -0.60
CA PHE A 39 -11.95 7.38 0.21
C PHE A 39 -12.31 8.30 1.37
N LYS A 40 -11.33 9.00 1.97
CA LYS A 40 -11.57 9.94 3.06
C LYS A 40 -12.30 11.20 2.60
N THR A 41 -11.99 11.72 1.41
CA THR A 41 -12.59 12.96 0.90
C THR A 41 -14.05 12.81 0.51
N LEU A 42 -14.48 11.61 0.11
CA LEU A 42 -15.81 11.41 -0.46
C LEU A 42 -16.90 11.03 0.57
N ASP A 43 -16.54 10.78 1.84
CA ASP A 43 -17.45 10.35 2.94
C ASP A 43 -18.62 9.47 2.48
N ILE A 44 -18.29 8.40 1.76
CA ILE A 44 -19.30 7.61 1.04
C ILE A 44 -19.94 6.64 2.01
N ASN A 45 -21.25 6.76 2.18
CA ASN A 45 -22.06 5.82 2.95
C ASN A 45 -22.85 4.83 2.08
N ASP A 46 -22.93 5.05 0.76
CA ASP A 46 -23.60 4.15 -0.18
C ASP A 46 -22.73 2.90 -0.51
N PRO A 47 -23.19 1.68 -0.18
CA PRO A 47 -22.47 0.44 -0.49
C PRO A 47 -22.22 0.22 -1.99
N ASN A 48 -23.16 0.63 -2.86
CA ASN A 48 -23.02 0.45 -4.30
C ASN A 48 -21.91 1.33 -4.86
N LEU A 49 -21.85 2.58 -4.38
CA LEU A 49 -20.79 3.51 -4.75
C LEU A 49 -19.44 3.04 -4.22
N LYS A 50 -19.35 2.50 -3.00
CA LYS A 50 -18.11 1.90 -2.48
C LYS A 50 -17.60 0.76 -3.37
N SER A 51 -18.48 -0.15 -3.77
CA SER A 51 -18.11 -1.27 -4.64
C SER A 51 -17.66 -0.79 -6.03
N TYR A 52 -18.35 0.19 -6.60
CA TYR A 52 -17.94 0.81 -7.87
C TYR A 52 -16.56 1.45 -7.77
N LEU A 53 -16.31 2.23 -6.73
CA LEU A 53 -15.02 2.89 -6.52
C LEU A 53 -13.87 1.93 -6.30
N LEU A 54 -14.13 0.83 -5.58
CA LEU A 54 -13.16 -0.23 -5.45
C LEU A 54 -12.77 -0.82 -6.81
N ARG A 55 -13.74 -1.08 -7.68
CA ARG A 55 -13.47 -1.55 -9.06
C ARG A 55 -12.66 -0.55 -9.87
N VAL A 56 -12.92 0.75 -9.69
CA VAL A 56 -12.13 1.81 -10.33
C VAL A 56 -10.67 1.76 -9.86
N ILE A 57 -10.43 1.61 -8.55
CA ILE A 57 -9.09 1.50 -7.99
C ILE A 57 -8.38 0.22 -8.45
N ILE A 58 -9.08 -0.91 -8.46
CA ILE A 58 -8.54 -2.17 -9.02
C ILE A 58 -8.18 -1.99 -10.50
N GLY A 59 -8.99 -1.23 -11.26
CA GLY A 59 -8.70 -0.88 -12.65
C GLY A 59 -7.49 0.05 -12.85
N LYS A 60 -6.99 0.69 -11.79
CA LYS A 60 -5.73 1.45 -11.81
C LYS A 60 -4.51 0.56 -11.53
N LEU A 61 -4.72 -0.67 -11.08
CA LEU A 61 -3.65 -1.66 -10.97
C LEU A 61 -3.31 -2.17 -12.37
N THR A 62 -2.02 -2.26 -12.66
CA THR A 62 -1.49 -2.78 -13.92
C THR A 62 -0.54 -3.94 -13.64
N ASP A 63 -0.13 -4.66 -14.69
CA ASP A 63 0.94 -5.65 -14.63
C ASP A 63 0.78 -6.68 -13.49
N ARG A 64 1.80 -6.78 -12.63
CA ARG A 64 1.89 -7.77 -11.55
C ARG A 64 0.90 -7.45 -10.44
N ALA A 65 0.65 -6.17 -10.15
CA ALA A 65 -0.36 -5.76 -9.18
C ALA A 65 -1.76 -6.18 -9.61
N GLN A 66 -2.11 -6.00 -10.89
CA GLN A 66 -3.39 -6.44 -11.42
C GLN A 66 -3.56 -7.97 -11.33
N ILE A 67 -2.52 -8.73 -11.67
CA ILE A 67 -2.57 -10.20 -11.61
C ILE A 67 -2.69 -10.68 -10.16
N LEU A 68 -1.91 -10.13 -9.22
CA LEU A 68 -1.84 -10.66 -7.86
C LEU A 68 -2.97 -10.19 -6.94
N ILE A 69 -3.52 -9.00 -7.20
CA ILE A 69 -4.57 -8.39 -6.38
C ILE A 69 -5.91 -8.47 -7.10
N GLY A 70 -5.96 -8.08 -8.38
CA GLY A 70 -7.21 -8.06 -9.16
C GLY A 70 -7.81 -9.44 -9.43
N SER A 71 -7.04 -10.53 -9.31
CA SER A 71 -7.55 -11.90 -9.42
C SER A 71 -8.05 -12.48 -8.10
N ARG A 72 -7.78 -11.83 -6.95
CA ARG A 72 -8.21 -12.30 -5.64
C ARG A 72 -9.67 -11.93 -5.41
N GLY A 73 -10.55 -12.93 -5.49
CA GLY A 73 -11.98 -12.78 -5.19
C GLY A 73 -12.30 -12.33 -3.76
N GLU A 74 -11.30 -12.29 -2.88
CA GLU A 74 -11.40 -11.92 -1.47
C GLU A 74 -11.33 -10.40 -1.22
N THR A 75 -10.84 -9.62 -2.20
CA THR A 75 -10.69 -8.16 -2.08
C THR A 75 -12.02 -7.45 -2.36
N THR A 76 -12.92 -7.49 -1.38
CA THR A 76 -14.28 -6.96 -1.49
C THR A 76 -14.43 -5.53 -0.95
N ASP A 77 -13.42 -5.03 -0.25
CA ASP A 77 -13.36 -3.68 0.31
C ASP A 77 -11.94 -3.09 0.20
N TRP A 78 -11.84 -1.76 0.39
CA TRP A 78 -10.54 -1.07 0.33
C TRP A 78 -9.57 -1.50 1.44
N PRO A 79 -9.96 -1.60 2.72
CA PRO A 79 -9.07 -2.11 3.78
C PRO A 79 -8.41 -3.45 3.46
N THR A 80 -9.18 -4.46 2.99
CA THR A 80 -8.61 -5.76 2.60
C THR A 80 -7.69 -5.64 1.38
N THR A 81 -8.06 -4.83 0.39
CA THR A 81 -7.22 -4.56 -0.79
C THR A 81 -5.90 -3.90 -0.40
N LYS A 82 -5.94 -2.90 0.48
CA LYS A 82 -4.77 -2.19 1.01
C LYS A 82 -3.84 -3.13 1.76
N GLN A 83 -4.39 -4.01 2.60
CA GLN A 83 -3.60 -5.02 3.30
C GLN A 83 -2.92 -5.97 2.31
N ALA A 84 -3.65 -6.45 1.30
CA ALA A 84 -3.08 -7.32 0.28
C ALA A 84 -1.96 -6.63 -0.54
N LEU A 85 -2.13 -5.34 -0.87
CA LEU A 85 -1.10 -4.52 -1.53
C LEU A 85 0.15 -4.41 -0.66
N ARG A 86 0.01 -4.12 0.64
CA ARG A 86 1.15 -4.05 1.58
C ARG A 86 1.86 -5.37 1.77
N LEU A 87 1.11 -6.46 1.91
CA LEU A 87 1.69 -7.79 2.02
C LEU A 87 2.43 -8.20 0.75
N THR A 88 1.96 -7.78 -0.42
CA THR A 88 2.53 -8.22 -1.71
C THR A 88 3.68 -7.33 -2.17
N PHE A 89 3.57 -6.02 -1.94
CA PHE A 89 4.45 -4.99 -2.50
C PHE A 89 4.99 -3.99 -1.47
N GLY A 90 4.60 -4.10 -0.20
CA GLY A 90 5.23 -3.31 0.87
C GLY A 90 6.68 -3.73 1.07
N ASP A 91 7.46 -2.85 1.70
CA ASP A 91 8.79 -3.20 2.20
C ASP A 91 8.62 -4.24 3.32
N GLN A 92 8.81 -5.51 2.98
CA GLN A 92 8.75 -6.65 3.90
C GLN A 92 10.02 -6.76 4.74
N ARG A 93 10.55 -5.65 5.28
CA ARG A 93 11.31 -5.72 6.53
C ARG A 93 10.33 -6.07 7.66
N ASN A 94 9.76 -7.26 7.53
CA ASN A 94 8.98 -7.93 8.55
C ASN A 94 9.88 -8.03 9.78
N LEU A 95 9.31 -7.84 10.96
CA LEU A 95 10.02 -7.89 12.23
C LEU A 95 10.90 -9.15 12.32
N GLU A 96 10.40 -10.27 11.78
CA GLU A 96 11.14 -11.55 11.71
C GLU A 96 12.41 -11.49 10.86
N CYS A 97 12.41 -10.75 9.74
CA CYS A 97 13.61 -10.54 8.91
C CYS A 97 14.62 -9.63 9.63
N LEU A 98 14.13 -8.59 10.31
CA LEU A 98 14.98 -7.71 11.13
C LEU A 98 15.58 -8.45 12.33
N GLU A 99 14.79 -9.31 12.98
CA GLU A 99 15.24 -10.18 14.06
C GLU A 99 16.29 -11.18 13.56
N GLN A 100 16.08 -11.80 12.40
CA GLN A 100 17.04 -12.72 11.81
C GLN A 100 18.35 -12.03 11.40
N ASP A 101 18.27 -10.83 10.83
CA ASP A 101 19.43 -10.00 10.51
C ASP A 101 20.19 -9.56 11.77
N LEU A 102 19.47 -9.25 12.86
CA LEU A 102 20.06 -8.90 14.15
C LEU A 102 20.73 -10.11 14.83
N ILE A 103 20.10 -11.28 14.78
CA ILE A 103 20.62 -12.51 15.40
C ILE A 103 21.85 -13.02 14.62
N SER A 104 21.87 -12.85 13.30
CA SER A 104 23.00 -13.25 12.45
C SER A 104 24.17 -12.25 12.49
N LEU A 105 23.97 -11.07 13.08
CA LEU A 105 25.01 -10.08 13.32
C LEU A 105 25.90 -10.48 14.50
N PHE A 106 27.08 -10.98 14.18
CA PHE A 106 28.12 -11.22 15.19
C PHE A 106 29.16 -10.08 15.21
N PRO A 107 29.61 -9.68 16.42
CA PRO A 107 30.76 -8.81 16.53
C PRO A 107 31.97 -9.49 15.92
N ASN A 108 32.68 -8.79 15.05
CA ASN A 108 33.93 -9.30 14.52
C ASN A 108 34.97 -9.28 15.65
N ARG A 109 35.53 -10.44 16.03
CA ARG A 109 36.42 -10.57 17.21
C ARG A 109 37.64 -9.65 17.19
N ASN A 110 38.06 -9.21 15.99
CA ASN A 110 39.21 -8.33 15.81
C ASN A 110 38.84 -6.92 15.32
N GLY A 111 37.54 -6.60 15.24
CA GLY A 111 37.04 -5.32 14.74
C GLY A 111 36.86 -4.28 15.85
N PRO A 112 36.96 -2.97 15.56
CA PRO A 112 36.61 -1.92 16.50
C PRO A 112 35.12 -2.03 16.89
N PRO A 113 34.75 -1.90 18.18
CA PRO A 113 33.36 -1.95 18.63
C PRO A 113 32.44 -0.95 17.92
N LEU A 114 32.99 0.20 17.53
CA LEU A 114 32.28 1.25 16.80
C LEU A 114 31.80 0.78 15.41
N GLU A 115 32.58 -0.05 14.72
CA GLU A 115 32.21 -0.59 13.41
C GLU A 115 31.06 -1.59 13.50
N PHE A 116 30.99 -2.32 14.62
CA PHE A 116 29.82 -3.17 14.91
C PHE A 116 28.57 -2.32 15.17
N GLY A 117 28.69 -1.24 15.96
CA GLY A 117 27.59 -0.30 16.19
C GLY A 117 27.03 0.33 14.91
N LYS A 118 27.91 0.72 13.97
CA LYS A 118 27.50 1.24 12.65
C LYS A 118 26.73 0.21 11.83
N ARG A 119 27.14 -1.07 11.88
CA ARG A 119 26.45 -2.16 11.16
C ARG A 119 25.06 -2.43 11.72
N ILE A 120 24.89 -2.32 13.04
CA ILE A 120 23.57 -2.42 13.68
C ILE A 120 22.66 -1.28 13.23
N GLN A 121 23.16 -0.04 13.17
CA GLN A 121 22.37 1.11 12.71
C GLN A 121 21.83 0.96 11.28
N ILE A 122 22.50 0.20 10.41
CA ILE A 122 22.04 -0.02 9.03
C ILE A 122 20.78 -0.91 8.98
N ILE A 123 20.57 -1.78 9.97
CA ILE A 123 19.41 -2.69 10.03
C ILE A 123 18.14 -1.95 10.46
N PHE A 124 18.27 -0.93 11.30
CA PHE A 124 17.16 -0.14 11.80
C PHE A 124 17.09 1.20 11.04
N PRO A 125 16.34 1.30 9.92
CA PRO A 125 16.15 2.57 9.20
C PRO A 125 15.39 3.61 10.02
#